data_AF-A0A6N2VXL8-F1
#
_entry.id   AF-A0A6N2VXL8-F1
#
_cell.length_a   1.000
_cell.length_b   1.000
_cell.length_c   1.000
_cell.angle_alpha   90.00
_cell.angle_beta   90.00
_cell.angle_gamma   90.00
#
_symmetry.space_group_name_H-M   'P 1'
#
loop_
_entity.id
_entity.type
_entity.pdbx_description
1 polymer ?
#
loop_
_entity_poly.entity_id
_entity_poly.type
_entity_poly.pdbx_seq_one_letter_code
_entity_poly.pdbx_strand_id
1 'polypeptide(L)'
;MKDLILIIVSILWCIPILISFVISGLRKKLESDRNFYGKEISPKDIELVKVRYKPIDMKVSDFSECNKDGELQYFYKKGKSQDVVYAISKQEYDRYFLESTVESITAYYPEFIFSYQSTNGSMKATIESYKPTIERYYNPKDIEQYKKLIAKRCEKQVFAKVPGSHFEYKDCKGQIVVYNIDIDTKTMHGTITGESNKESGKWDYLFYDESWYPQTQRKKNRFLSFCSRLDMRRADNIFTLYFTIGLIFTIRLITEMIVNQNSMLTMDMKFILLYMIAACLCLIIVIYLSVTMKYIIGKIFSGDVLISSVSMLFTIYFIAKAFMRFASMIMS
;
A
#
# COMPACT_ATOMS: atom_id res chain seq x y z
N MET A 1 13.43 -44.47 21.90
CA MET A 1 14.29 -43.27 21.76
C MET A 1 14.12 -42.58 20.41
N LYS A 2 14.21 -43.30 19.28
CA LYS A 2 13.96 -42.75 17.93
C LYS A 2 12.58 -42.10 17.79
N ASP A 3 11.52 -42.77 18.24
CA ASP A 3 10.14 -42.25 18.17
C ASP A 3 9.94 -40.98 19.00
N LEU A 4 10.59 -40.88 20.16
CA LEU A 4 10.55 -39.70 21.03
C LEU A 4 11.25 -38.49 20.37
N ILE A 5 12.41 -38.71 19.76
CA ILE A 5 13.13 -37.68 19.00
C ILE A 5 12.27 -37.19 17.83
N LEU A 6 11.60 -38.12 17.14
CA LEU A 6 10.67 -37.84 16.05
C LEU A 6 9.53 -36.90 16.48
N ILE A 7 8.89 -37.21 17.61
CA ILE A 7 7.79 -36.42 18.18
C ILE A 7 8.27 -35.02 18.56
N ILE A 8 9.45 -34.92 19.19
CA ILE A 8 10.03 -33.64 19.56
C ILE A 8 10.26 -32.77 18.32
N VAL A 9 10.82 -33.31 17.23
CA VAL A 9 11.04 -32.55 15.99
C VAL A 9 9.71 -32.13 15.34
N SER A 10 8.69 -32.98 15.35
CA SER A 10 7.33 -32.65 14.88
C SER A 10 6.69 -31.47 15.62
N ILE A 11 6.98 -31.31 16.91
CA ILE A 11 6.45 -30.20 17.71
C ILE A 11 7.31 -28.94 17.49
N LEU A 12 8.63 -29.10 17.41
CA LEU A 12 9.58 -28.00 17.29
C LEU A 12 9.36 -27.14 16.05
N TRP A 13 9.01 -27.73 14.89
CA TRP A 13 8.81 -26.94 13.67
C TRP A 13 7.53 -26.08 13.72
N CYS A 14 6.55 -26.40 14.57
CA CYS A 14 5.35 -25.58 14.76
C CYS A 14 5.61 -24.34 15.63
N ILE A 15 6.68 -24.32 16.44
CA ILE A 15 6.96 -23.24 17.39
C ILE A 15 7.11 -21.87 16.68
N PRO A 16 7.90 -21.73 15.59
CA PRO A 16 8.02 -20.44 14.90
C PRO A 16 6.70 -19.91 14.35
N ILE A 17 5.78 -20.79 13.92
CA ILE A 17 4.45 -20.41 13.42
C ILE A 17 3.61 -19.84 14.56
N LEU A 18 3.59 -20.51 15.72
CA LEU A 18 2.88 -20.02 16.91
C LEU A 18 3.43 -18.66 17.37
N ILE A 19 4.75 -18.50 17.37
CA ILE A 19 5.40 -17.23 17.72
C ILE A 19 5.01 -16.14 16.72
N SER A 20 4.93 -16.44 15.42
CA SER A 20 4.44 -15.48 14.42
C SER A 20 3.04 -14.99 14.74
N PHE A 21 2.10 -15.88 15.10
CA PHE A 21 0.76 -15.47 15.49
C PHE A 21 0.74 -14.63 16.77
N VAL A 22 1.56 -14.98 17.76
CA VAL A 22 1.72 -14.18 18.99
C VAL A 22 2.26 -12.79 18.67
N ILE A 23 3.29 -12.68 17.82
CA ILE A 23 3.82 -11.40 17.34
C ILE A 23 2.71 -10.57 16.68
N SER A 24 1.99 -11.15 15.71
CA SER A 24 0.91 -10.46 15.00
C SER A 24 -0.23 -10.02 15.94
N GLY A 25 -0.57 -10.83 16.94
CA GLY A 25 -1.59 -10.53 17.95
C GLY A 25 -1.14 -9.45 18.95
N LEU A 26 0.16 -9.40 19.27
CA LEU A 26 0.76 -8.40 20.14
C LEU A 26 1.06 -7.06 19.43
N ARG A 27 0.77 -6.94 18.13
CA ARG A 27 1.05 -5.73 17.33
C ARG A 27 0.60 -4.44 18.01
N LYS A 28 -0.65 -4.34 18.47
CA LYS A 28 -1.18 -3.14 19.14
C LYS A 28 -0.42 -2.74 20.41
N LYS A 29 0.26 -3.70 21.06
CA LYS A 29 0.97 -3.50 22.32
C LYS A 29 2.46 -3.25 22.12
N LEU A 30 3.03 -3.79 21.04
CA LEU A 30 4.47 -3.76 20.76
C LEU A 30 4.86 -2.73 19.70
N GLU A 31 3.96 -2.41 18.78
CA GLU A 31 4.21 -1.45 17.71
C GLU A 31 4.16 -0.02 18.24
N SER A 32 5.15 0.78 17.86
CA SER A 32 5.17 2.21 18.17
C SER A 32 4.40 3.02 17.13
N ASP A 33 3.82 4.15 17.55
CA ASP A 33 3.17 5.07 16.63
C ASP A 33 4.23 5.82 15.79
N ARG A 34 4.44 5.32 14.57
CA ARG A 34 5.41 5.85 13.60
C ARG A 34 4.77 6.78 12.58
N ASN A 35 3.50 7.15 12.75
CA ASN A 35 2.79 7.90 11.74
C ASN A 35 3.07 9.40 11.80
N PHE A 36 3.02 10.02 10.63
CA PHE A 36 2.92 11.47 10.49
C PHE A 36 1.46 11.86 10.26
N TYR A 37 0.91 12.70 11.13
CA TYR A 37 -0.50 13.07 11.09
C TYR A 37 -0.67 14.39 10.34
N GLY A 38 -1.50 14.40 9.29
CA GLY A 38 -1.67 15.61 8.49
C GLY A 38 -2.34 16.78 9.22
N LYS A 39 -3.03 16.55 10.35
CA LYS A 39 -3.49 17.60 11.26
C LYS A 39 -2.37 18.47 11.85
N GLU A 40 -1.13 17.99 11.82
CA GLU A 40 0.05 18.74 12.27
C GLU A 40 0.52 19.78 11.23
N ILE A 41 0.01 19.70 9.99
CA ILE A 41 0.36 20.60 8.91
C ILE A 41 -0.48 21.88 9.00
N SER A 42 0.18 22.97 9.39
CA SER A 42 -0.40 24.32 9.36
C SER A 42 -0.10 25.00 8.02
N PRO A 43 -1.05 25.76 7.44
CA PRO A 43 -0.81 26.54 6.22
C PRO A 43 0.39 27.49 6.33
N LYS A 44 0.69 28.01 7.52
CA LYS A 44 1.79 28.97 7.75
C LYS A 44 3.16 28.34 7.58
N ASP A 45 3.27 27.05 7.88
CA ASP A 45 4.53 26.29 7.89
C ASP A 45 4.76 25.60 6.53
N ILE A 46 3.84 25.77 5.58
CA ILE A 46 4.01 25.32 4.20
C ILE A 46 4.77 26.40 3.43
N GLU A 47 5.89 26.01 2.84
CA GLU A 47 6.75 26.86 2.05
C GLU A 47 6.54 26.61 0.56
N LEU A 48 6.53 27.68 -0.24
CA LEU A 48 6.61 27.59 -1.69
C LEU A 48 8.08 27.45 -2.08
N VAL A 49 8.47 26.27 -2.56
CA VAL A 49 9.86 25.96 -2.91
C VAL A 49 10.22 26.52 -4.27
N LYS A 50 9.33 26.32 -5.25
CA LYS A 50 9.55 26.77 -6.62
C LYS A 50 8.25 26.84 -7.40
N VAL A 51 8.25 27.69 -8.42
CA VAL A 51 7.22 27.76 -9.45
C VAL A 51 7.87 27.40 -10.77
N ARG A 52 7.23 26.49 -11.51
CA ARG A 52 7.61 26.12 -12.87
C ARG A 52 6.53 26.58 -13.83
N TYR A 53 6.95 26.84 -15.06
CA TYR A 53 6.07 27.36 -16.10
C TYR A 53 6.17 26.44 -17.31
N LYS A 54 5.11 25.67 -17.58
CA LYS A 54 5.03 24.79 -18.75
C LYS A 54 4.54 25.63 -19.94
N PRO A 55 5.39 25.90 -20.95
CA PRO A 55 5.02 26.76 -22.07
C PRO A 55 3.94 26.12 -22.93
N ILE A 56 3.07 26.94 -23.49
CA ILE A 56 2.09 26.60 -24.51
C ILE A 56 2.04 27.72 -25.55
N ASP A 57 1.93 27.36 -26.81
CA ASP A 57 1.73 28.35 -27.87
C ASP A 57 0.23 28.53 -28.10
N MET A 58 -0.23 29.77 -27.96
CA MET A 58 -1.61 30.17 -28.21
C MET A 58 -1.67 30.97 -29.50
N LYS A 59 -2.43 30.48 -30.48
CA LYS A 59 -2.62 31.18 -31.76
C LYS A 59 -3.88 32.02 -31.72
N VAL A 60 -3.92 33.09 -32.50
CA VAL A 60 -5.13 33.90 -32.72
C VAL A 60 -6.32 33.02 -33.15
N SER A 61 -6.07 32.03 -34.01
CA SER A 61 -7.09 31.08 -34.50
C SER A 61 -7.75 30.23 -33.41
N ASP A 62 -7.12 30.11 -32.24
CA ASP A 62 -7.59 29.27 -31.14
C ASP A 62 -8.55 30.02 -30.20
N PHE A 63 -8.75 31.32 -30.42
CA PHE A 63 -9.66 32.16 -29.66
C PHE A 63 -11.01 32.33 -30.36
N SER A 64 -12.08 32.30 -29.58
CA SER A 64 -13.43 32.66 -30.01
C SER A 64 -13.96 33.83 -29.21
N GLU A 65 -14.48 34.84 -29.91
CA GLU A 65 -15.12 36.02 -29.31
C GLU A 65 -16.51 35.67 -28.75
N CYS A 66 -16.83 36.16 -27.57
CA CYS A 66 -18.16 36.06 -26.99
C CYS A 66 -18.46 37.26 -26.10
N ASN A 67 -19.69 37.77 -26.21
CA ASN A 67 -20.19 38.84 -25.38
C ASN A 67 -20.87 38.23 -24.16
N LYS A 68 -20.31 38.47 -22.97
CA LYS A 68 -20.83 37.94 -21.71
C LYS A 68 -21.13 39.10 -20.78
N ASP A 69 -22.37 39.20 -20.33
CA ASP A 69 -22.84 40.26 -19.42
C ASP A 69 -22.60 41.70 -19.94
N GLY A 70 -22.56 41.88 -21.27
CA GLY A 70 -22.35 43.18 -21.91
C GLY A 70 -20.87 43.53 -22.13
N GLU A 71 -19.93 42.70 -21.69
CA GLU A 71 -18.50 42.86 -21.89
C GLU A 71 -17.95 41.84 -22.90
N LEU A 72 -17.09 42.31 -23.80
CA LEU A 72 -16.46 41.47 -24.81
C LEU A 72 -15.29 40.67 -24.20
N GLN A 73 -15.35 39.35 -24.32
CA GLN A 73 -14.32 38.43 -23.84
C GLN A 73 -13.89 37.46 -24.95
N TYR A 74 -12.62 37.06 -24.92
CA TYR A 74 -12.04 36.09 -25.84
C TYR A 74 -11.74 34.78 -25.11
N PHE A 75 -12.24 33.67 -25.64
CA PHE A 75 -12.13 32.35 -25.03
C PHE A 75 -11.18 31.45 -25.82
N TYR A 76 -10.16 30.94 -25.15
CA TYR A 76 -9.21 29.99 -25.69
C TYR A 76 -9.77 28.56 -25.62
N LYS A 77 -9.73 27.86 -26.75
CA LYS A 77 -10.11 26.45 -26.88
C LYS A 77 -8.90 25.62 -27.31
N LYS A 78 -8.57 24.58 -26.54
CA LYS A 78 -7.50 23.65 -26.89
C LYS A 78 -8.06 22.44 -27.65
N GLY A 79 -7.87 22.41 -28.97
CA GLY A 79 -8.28 21.30 -29.83
C GLY A 79 -9.78 21.27 -30.16
N LYS A 80 -10.32 20.10 -30.55
CA LYS A 80 -11.74 19.92 -30.94
C LYS A 80 -12.72 19.80 -29.77
N SER A 81 -12.24 19.88 -28.53
CA SER A 81 -13.11 19.82 -27.34
C SER A 81 -13.82 21.16 -27.10
N GLN A 82 -15.08 21.10 -26.65
CA GLN A 82 -15.91 22.28 -26.34
C GLN A 82 -15.62 22.91 -24.97
N ASP A 83 -14.71 22.33 -24.17
CA ASP A 83 -14.39 22.89 -22.86
C ASP A 83 -13.53 24.15 -23.00
N VAL A 84 -14.12 25.29 -22.63
CA VAL A 84 -13.41 26.56 -22.51
C VAL A 84 -12.27 26.40 -21.51
N VAL A 85 -11.03 26.53 -21.99
CA VAL A 85 -9.83 26.32 -21.15
C VAL A 85 -9.45 27.61 -20.43
N TYR A 86 -9.67 28.77 -21.06
CA TYR A 86 -9.24 30.07 -20.53
C TYR A 86 -10.00 31.23 -21.20
N ALA A 87 -10.23 32.31 -20.46
CA ALA A 87 -10.89 33.52 -20.96
C ALA A 87 -10.03 34.75 -20.64
N ILE A 88 -9.89 35.66 -21.61
CA ILE A 88 -9.19 36.94 -21.47
C ILE A 88 -10.09 38.09 -21.87
N SER A 89 -9.86 39.24 -21.26
CA SER A 89 -10.58 40.47 -21.61
C SER A 89 -10.18 40.95 -23.00
N LYS A 90 -11.04 41.77 -23.63
CA LYS A 90 -10.70 42.46 -24.88
C LYS A 90 -9.40 43.28 -24.76
N GLN A 91 -9.21 44.01 -23.67
CA GLN A 91 -8.00 44.82 -23.46
C GLN A 91 -6.73 43.97 -23.43
N GLU A 92 -6.75 42.82 -22.75
CA GLU A 92 -5.62 41.89 -22.76
C GLU A 92 -5.40 41.30 -24.16
N TYR A 93 -6.46 40.88 -24.84
CA TYR A 93 -6.38 40.36 -26.20
C TYR A 93 -5.75 41.38 -27.17
N ASP A 94 -6.23 42.62 -27.13
CA ASP A 94 -5.75 43.69 -28.00
C ASP A 94 -4.26 43.98 -27.75
N ARG A 95 -3.84 44.05 -26.48
CA ARG A 95 -2.45 44.24 -26.07
C ARG A 95 -1.53 43.14 -26.57
N TYR A 96 -1.97 41.88 -26.58
CA TYR A 96 -1.12 40.74 -26.92
C TYR A 96 -1.11 40.37 -28.40
N PHE A 97 -2.18 40.65 -29.15
CA PHE A 97 -2.33 40.20 -30.53
C PHE A 97 -2.50 41.33 -31.56
N LEU A 98 -3.20 42.41 -31.21
CA LEU A 98 -3.49 43.51 -32.15
C LEU A 98 -2.40 44.57 -32.17
N GLU A 99 -1.87 44.98 -31.01
CA GLU A 99 -0.79 45.96 -30.92
C GLU A 99 0.58 45.39 -31.36
N SER A 100 0.71 44.07 -31.37
CA SER A 100 1.99 43.36 -31.51
C SER A 100 2.18 42.71 -32.90
N THR A 101 1.14 42.63 -33.74
CA THR A 101 1.14 41.94 -35.07
C THR A 101 1.63 40.48 -35.04
N VAL A 102 1.48 39.77 -33.92
CA VAL A 102 1.99 38.40 -33.75
C VAL A 102 0.87 37.38 -33.95
N GLU A 103 1.11 36.35 -34.77
CA GLU A 103 0.13 35.27 -35.03
C GLU A 103 -0.07 34.32 -33.83
N SER A 104 0.89 34.30 -32.91
CA SER A 104 0.88 33.45 -31.73
C SER A 104 1.69 34.04 -30.58
N ILE A 105 1.27 33.75 -29.35
CA ILE A 105 2.00 34.10 -28.12
C ILE A 105 2.31 32.83 -27.32
N THR A 106 3.43 32.86 -26.59
CA THR A 106 3.72 31.80 -25.62
C THR A 106 3.11 32.16 -24.27
N ALA A 107 2.17 31.35 -23.81
CA ALA A 107 1.63 31.37 -22.46
C ALA A 107 2.20 30.20 -21.63
N TYR A 108 1.87 30.15 -20.35
CA TYR A 108 2.45 29.19 -19.42
C TYR A 108 1.41 28.63 -18.46
N TYR A 109 1.39 27.32 -18.25
CA TYR A 109 0.70 26.72 -17.10
C TYR A 109 1.64 26.75 -15.88
N PRO A 110 1.28 27.47 -14.80
CA PRO A 110 2.10 27.49 -13.61
C PRO A 110 1.90 26.20 -12.80
N GLU A 111 3.03 25.58 -12.45
CA GLU A 111 3.15 24.44 -11.53
C GLU A 111 3.83 24.92 -10.25
N PHE A 112 3.08 24.90 -9.15
CA PHE A 112 3.53 25.34 -7.83
C PHE A 112 3.98 24.13 -7.00
N ILE A 113 5.20 24.18 -6.49
CA ILE A 113 5.77 23.10 -5.68
C ILE A 113 5.96 23.61 -4.26
N PHE A 114 5.27 22.95 -3.34
CA PHE A 114 5.27 23.26 -1.92
C PHE A 114 5.99 22.18 -1.13
N SER A 115 6.54 22.58 0.02
CA SER A 115 7.08 21.66 1.01
C SER A 115 6.67 22.04 2.42
N TYR A 116 6.61 21.04 3.28
CA TYR A 116 6.51 21.17 4.72
C TYR A 116 7.48 20.18 5.36
N GLN A 117 8.14 20.62 6.43
CA GLN A 117 9.09 19.80 7.18
C GLN A 117 8.82 19.96 8.68
N SER A 118 8.77 18.84 9.39
CA SER A 118 8.72 18.81 10.84
C SER A 118 9.55 17.66 11.39
N THR A 119 9.67 17.61 12.71
CA THR A 119 10.29 16.48 13.42
C THR A 119 9.52 15.17 13.19
N ASN A 120 8.21 15.24 12.95
CA ASN A 120 7.35 14.07 12.80
C ASN A 120 7.26 13.56 11.36
N GLY A 121 7.43 14.44 10.37
CA GLY A 121 7.32 14.05 8.97
C GLY A 121 7.57 15.19 8.00
N SER A 122 7.47 14.85 6.73
CA SER A 122 7.60 15.79 5.63
C SER A 122 6.44 15.64 4.66
N MET A 123 6.12 16.73 3.97
CA MET A 123 5.11 16.75 2.92
C MET A 123 5.64 17.54 1.74
N LYS A 124 5.32 17.06 0.54
CA LYS A 124 5.55 17.76 -0.72
C LYS A 124 4.24 17.79 -1.49
N ALA A 125 3.86 18.95 -2.00
CA ALA A 125 2.69 19.09 -2.85
C ALA A 125 3.06 19.74 -4.17
N THR A 126 2.44 19.27 -5.25
CA THR A 126 2.52 19.88 -6.57
C THR A 126 1.11 20.27 -6.97
N ILE A 127 0.92 21.53 -7.35
CA ILE A 127 -0.37 22.05 -7.85
C ILE A 127 -0.14 22.64 -9.23
N GLU A 128 -0.87 22.13 -10.20
CA GLU A 128 -0.89 22.61 -11.58
C GLU A 128 -2.21 23.35 -11.81
N SER A 129 -2.11 24.64 -12.13
CA SER A 129 -3.27 25.44 -12.51
C SER A 129 -3.69 25.10 -13.94
N TYR A 130 -4.99 24.90 -14.16
CA TYR A 130 -5.56 24.82 -15.50
C TYR A 130 -5.74 26.20 -16.16
N LYS A 131 -5.53 27.28 -15.41
CA LYS A 131 -5.51 28.65 -15.93
C LYS A 131 -4.08 29.00 -16.36
N PRO A 132 -3.82 29.24 -17.65
CA PRO A 132 -2.51 29.69 -18.12
C PRO A 132 -2.29 31.18 -17.83
N THR A 133 -1.03 31.59 -17.77
CA THR A 133 -0.60 32.99 -17.64
C THR A 133 0.31 33.35 -18.80
N ILE A 134 0.12 34.52 -19.39
CA ILE A 134 0.97 34.99 -20.51
C ILE A 134 2.32 35.46 -19.96
N GLU A 135 2.30 36.17 -18.85
CA GLU A 135 3.50 36.55 -18.11
C GLU A 135 3.88 35.46 -17.10
N ARG A 136 5.19 35.33 -16.81
CA ARG A 136 5.72 34.44 -15.75
C ARG A 136 5.56 35.09 -14.38
N TYR A 137 4.32 35.45 -14.07
CA TYR A 137 3.92 36.09 -12.83
C TYR A 137 2.85 35.24 -12.14
N TYR A 138 2.86 35.21 -10.81
CA TYR A 138 1.83 34.56 -10.00
C TYR A 138 1.36 35.51 -8.90
N ASN A 139 0.09 35.39 -8.53
CA ASN A 139 -0.48 36.21 -7.45
C ASN A 139 -0.15 35.59 -6.08
N PRO A 140 0.49 36.32 -5.16
CA PRO A 140 0.76 35.83 -3.80
C PRO A 140 -0.49 35.39 -3.03
N LYS A 141 -1.67 35.97 -3.34
CA LYS A 141 -2.93 35.55 -2.72
C LYS A 141 -3.33 34.12 -3.08
N ASP A 142 -3.00 33.66 -4.28
CA ASP A 142 -3.31 32.30 -4.73
C ASP A 142 -2.45 31.28 -3.96
N ILE A 143 -1.21 31.64 -3.65
CA ILE A 143 -0.30 30.83 -2.83
C ILE A 143 -0.90 30.57 -1.44
N GLU A 144 -1.44 31.60 -0.79
CA GLU A 144 -2.09 31.45 0.51
C GLU A 144 -3.36 30.58 0.45
N GLN A 145 -4.11 30.65 -0.66
CA GLN A 145 -5.26 29.76 -0.86
C GLN A 145 -4.82 28.30 -1.08
N TYR A 146 -3.77 28.08 -1.87
CA TYR A 146 -3.20 26.74 -2.09
C TYR A 146 -2.68 26.12 -0.80
N LYS A 147 -1.95 26.87 0.02
CA LYS A 147 -1.50 26.39 1.34
C LYS A 147 -2.67 25.97 2.23
N LYS A 148 -3.74 26.76 2.28
CA LYS A 148 -4.97 26.41 3.03
C LYS A 148 -5.65 25.16 2.48
N LEU A 149 -5.72 25.02 1.16
CA LEU A 149 -6.29 23.84 0.50
C LEU A 149 -5.48 22.58 0.82
N ILE A 150 -4.15 22.64 0.71
CA ILE A 150 -3.25 21.53 1.02
C ILE A 150 -3.44 21.09 2.47
N ALA A 151 -3.37 22.01 3.44
CA ALA A 151 -3.55 21.69 4.85
C ALA A 151 -4.91 21.04 5.12
N LYS A 152 -6.00 21.59 4.55
CA LYS A 152 -7.35 21.02 4.68
C LYS A 152 -7.46 19.61 4.10
N ARG A 153 -6.79 19.32 2.97
CA ARG A 153 -6.76 17.97 2.38
C ARG A 153 -5.97 16.98 3.24
N CYS A 154 -4.94 17.46 3.95
CA CYS A 154 -4.11 16.64 4.83
C CYS A 154 -4.74 16.39 6.21
N GLU A 155 -5.62 17.25 6.71
CA GLU A 155 -6.08 17.28 8.11
C GLU A 155 -6.49 15.91 8.68
N LYS A 156 -7.22 15.10 7.91
CA LYS A 156 -7.72 13.78 8.33
C LYS A 156 -6.84 12.60 7.93
N GLN A 157 -5.68 12.88 7.33
CA GLN A 157 -4.83 11.88 6.71
C GLN A 157 -3.69 11.45 7.63
N VAL A 158 -3.29 10.20 7.48
CA VAL A 158 -2.18 9.59 8.20
C VAL A 158 -1.16 9.15 7.15
N PHE A 159 0.04 9.73 7.20
CA PHE A 159 1.04 9.54 6.17
C PHE A 159 2.06 8.45 6.53
N ALA A 160 2.29 7.54 5.59
CA ALA A 160 3.33 6.52 5.62
C ALA A 160 3.78 6.16 4.19
N LYS A 161 4.96 5.55 4.02
CA LYS A 161 5.43 5.12 2.70
C LYS A 161 4.76 3.80 2.32
N VAL A 162 3.62 3.90 1.66
CA VAL A 162 2.77 2.77 1.31
C VAL A 162 3.17 2.17 -0.06
N PRO A 163 3.44 0.86 -0.16
CA PRO A 163 3.75 0.20 -1.42
C PRO A 163 2.48 -0.12 -2.22
N GLY A 164 2.35 0.50 -3.41
CA GLY A 164 1.29 0.20 -4.37
C GLY A 164 -0.08 0.84 -4.06
N SER A 165 -0.94 0.85 -5.07
CA SER A 165 -2.21 1.60 -5.10
C SER A 165 -3.46 0.75 -4.79
N HIS A 166 -3.30 -0.50 -4.35
CA HIS A 166 -4.38 -1.50 -4.41
C HIS A 166 -4.91 -2.02 -3.08
N PHE A 167 -4.39 -1.55 -1.93
CA PHE A 167 -4.90 -1.95 -0.62
C PHE A 167 -5.10 -0.73 0.30
N GLU A 168 -6.21 -0.69 1.02
CA GLU A 168 -6.36 0.21 2.17
C GLU A 168 -5.49 -0.32 3.32
N TYR A 169 -4.27 0.21 3.41
CA TYR A 169 -3.36 -0.15 4.47
C TYR A 169 -3.78 0.50 5.78
N LYS A 170 -3.74 -0.29 6.87
CA LYS A 170 -4.10 0.18 8.20
C LYS A 170 -2.93 0.12 9.18
N ASP A 171 -2.78 1.17 9.96
CA ASP A 171 -1.82 1.25 11.07
C ASP A 171 -2.23 0.33 12.25
N CYS A 172 -1.43 0.33 13.31
CA CYS A 172 -1.72 -0.43 14.54
C CYS A 172 -3.04 -0.02 15.22
N LYS A 173 -3.51 1.21 15.00
CA LYS A 173 -4.76 1.76 15.54
C LYS A 173 -5.97 1.47 14.63
N GLY A 174 -5.76 0.90 13.44
CA GLY A 174 -6.79 0.61 12.46
C GLY A 174 -7.15 1.77 11.53
N GLN A 175 -6.36 2.85 11.53
CA GLN A 175 -6.53 4.02 10.66
C GLN A 175 -5.93 3.74 9.28
N ILE A 176 -6.61 4.22 8.23
CA ILE A 176 -6.09 4.11 6.86
C ILE A 176 -4.88 5.04 6.72
N VAL A 177 -3.76 4.50 6.24
CA VAL A 177 -2.55 5.25 5.92
C VAL A 177 -2.44 5.48 4.42
N VAL A 178 -1.93 6.65 4.04
CA VAL A 178 -1.78 7.07 2.65
C VAL A 178 -0.36 7.57 2.39
N TYR A 179 0.12 7.38 1.17
CA TYR A 179 1.37 8.00 0.71
C TYR A 179 1.09 9.26 -0.13
N ASN A 180 0.10 9.18 -1.01
CA ASN A 180 -0.31 10.26 -1.90
C ASN A 180 -1.80 10.60 -1.77
N ILE A 181 -2.13 11.86 -2.02
CA ILE A 181 -3.49 12.39 -2.07
C ILE A 181 -3.61 13.19 -3.35
N ASP A 182 -4.62 12.88 -4.15
CA ASP A 182 -4.93 13.66 -5.34
C ASP A 182 -5.86 14.84 -5.03
N ILE A 183 -5.55 15.96 -5.65
CA ILE A 183 -6.38 17.15 -5.68
C ILE A 183 -6.83 17.29 -7.13
N ASP A 184 -8.10 17.08 -7.37
CA ASP A 184 -8.72 17.44 -8.63
C ASP A 184 -9.89 18.38 -8.37
N THR A 185 -9.92 19.48 -9.11
CA THR A 185 -10.95 20.51 -9.06
C THR A 185 -11.16 21.04 -10.47
N LYS A 186 -12.22 21.82 -10.69
CA LYS A 186 -12.48 22.43 -12.00
C LYS A 186 -11.35 23.34 -12.52
N THR A 187 -10.49 23.85 -11.65
CA THR A 187 -9.49 24.87 -12.01
C THR A 187 -8.04 24.46 -11.79
N MET A 188 -7.78 23.33 -11.14
CA MET A 188 -6.43 22.85 -10.89
C MET A 188 -6.40 21.34 -10.62
N HIS A 189 -5.27 20.74 -10.96
CA HIS A 189 -4.86 19.41 -10.53
C HIS A 189 -3.73 19.53 -9.50
N GLY A 190 -3.54 18.51 -8.69
CA GLY A 190 -2.38 18.42 -7.84
C GLY A 190 -2.24 17.09 -7.14
N THR A 191 -1.06 16.85 -6.61
CA THR A 191 -0.74 15.67 -5.82
C THR A 191 0.00 16.10 -4.58
N ILE A 192 -0.41 15.59 -3.42
CA ILE A 192 0.29 15.74 -2.16
C ILE A 192 0.91 14.38 -1.82
N THR A 193 2.21 14.34 -1.54
CA THR A 193 2.90 13.18 -0.99
C THR A 193 3.37 13.49 0.42
N GLY A 194 3.16 12.57 1.35
CA GLY A 194 3.63 12.70 2.73
C GLY A 194 4.44 11.49 3.18
N GLU A 195 5.48 11.75 3.96
CA GLU A 195 6.36 10.72 4.52
C GLU A 195 6.57 10.98 6.01
N SER A 196 6.57 9.91 6.80
CA SER A 196 6.91 9.99 8.21
C SER A 196 8.42 9.97 8.41
N ASN A 197 8.90 10.85 9.29
CA ASN A 197 10.29 10.89 9.72
C ASN A 197 10.51 10.11 11.03
N LYS A 198 9.44 9.55 11.62
CA LYS A 198 9.54 8.81 12.87
C LYS A 198 10.23 7.48 12.64
N GLU A 199 11.32 7.28 13.38
CA GLU A 199 12.07 6.04 13.34
C GLU A 199 11.25 4.86 13.88
N SER A 200 11.58 3.69 13.37
CA SER A 200 11.00 2.45 13.87
C SER A 200 11.34 2.20 15.35
N GLY A 201 10.34 1.79 16.12
CA GLY A 201 10.43 1.33 17.51
C GLY A 201 11.18 0.01 17.66
N LYS A 202 11.41 -0.41 18.91
CA LYS A 202 12.27 -1.56 19.24
C LYS A 202 11.78 -2.85 18.56
N TRP A 203 10.46 -3.05 18.49
CA TRP A 203 9.84 -4.28 18.00
C TRP A 203 9.22 -4.14 16.61
N ASP A 204 9.25 -2.95 16.03
CA ASP A 204 8.52 -2.63 14.80
C ASP A 204 9.03 -3.42 13.58
N TYR A 205 10.29 -3.89 13.63
CA TYR A 205 10.89 -4.77 12.62
C TYR A 205 10.22 -6.17 12.51
N LEU A 206 9.34 -6.50 13.45
CA LEU A 206 8.58 -7.74 13.46
C LEU A 206 7.28 -7.64 12.66
N PHE A 207 6.86 -6.46 12.24
CA PHE A 207 5.58 -6.25 11.55
C PHE A 207 5.75 -6.10 10.04
N TYR A 208 4.69 -6.42 9.30
CA TYR A 208 4.72 -6.47 7.84
C TYR A 208 4.93 -5.09 7.20
N ASP A 209 4.65 -4.01 7.94
CA ASP A 209 4.76 -2.61 7.54
C ASP A 209 6.11 -1.97 7.91
N GLU A 210 7.08 -2.76 8.39
CA GLU A 210 8.43 -2.29 8.73
C GLU A 210 9.05 -1.42 7.62
N SER A 211 8.87 -1.81 6.36
CA SER A 211 9.47 -1.13 5.21
C SER A 211 8.91 0.27 4.92
N TRP A 212 7.80 0.66 5.56
CA TRP A 212 7.10 1.92 5.28
C TRP A 212 7.69 3.12 6.06
N TYR A 213 8.62 2.86 6.96
CA TYR A 213 9.18 3.87 7.87
C TYR A 213 10.70 3.83 7.86
N PRO A 214 11.37 4.93 8.24
CA PRO A 214 12.80 4.95 8.44
C PRO A 214 13.27 3.82 9.39
N GLN A 215 14.30 3.10 8.94
CA GLN A 215 14.88 2.01 9.72
C GLN A 215 16.11 2.50 10.47
N THR A 216 16.18 2.17 11.75
CA THR A 216 17.42 2.29 12.54
C THR A 216 18.26 1.03 12.36
N GLN A 217 19.58 1.17 12.22
CA GLN A 217 20.52 0.05 12.25
C GLN A 217 20.54 -0.59 13.65
N ARG A 218 19.57 -1.47 13.93
CA ARG A 218 19.47 -2.19 15.20
C ARG A 218 19.83 -3.66 15.03
N LYS A 219 20.45 -4.23 16.05
CA LYS A 219 20.67 -5.68 16.14
C LYS A 219 19.32 -6.38 16.32
N LYS A 220 18.79 -6.95 15.24
CA LYS A 220 17.55 -7.73 15.22
C LYS A 220 17.80 -9.12 15.81
N ASN A 221 16.90 -9.61 16.66
CA ASN A 221 16.97 -10.99 17.13
C ASN A 221 16.71 -11.92 15.93
N ARG A 222 17.67 -12.77 15.58
CA ARG A 222 17.59 -13.62 14.39
C ARG A 222 16.39 -14.56 14.41
N PHE A 223 16.06 -15.12 15.58
CA PHE A 223 14.95 -16.06 15.73
C PHE A 223 13.59 -15.35 15.63
N LEU A 224 13.42 -14.21 16.30
CA LEU A 224 12.18 -13.43 16.16
C LEU A 224 12.03 -12.86 14.75
N SER A 225 13.13 -12.45 14.12
CA SER A 225 13.14 -12.01 12.73
C SER A 225 12.78 -13.14 11.77
N PHE A 226 13.15 -14.38 12.07
CA PHE A 226 12.72 -15.54 11.31
C PHE A 226 11.22 -15.77 11.49
N CYS A 227 10.73 -15.77 12.74
CA CYS A 227 9.31 -15.97 13.05
C CYS A 227 8.43 -14.88 12.39
N SER A 228 8.86 -13.61 12.37
CA SER A 228 8.09 -12.54 11.73
C SER A 228 7.99 -12.65 10.21
N ARG A 229 8.90 -13.41 9.55
CA ARG A 229 8.77 -13.72 8.11
C ARG A 229 7.74 -14.81 7.84
N LEU A 230 7.17 -15.43 8.87
CA LEU A 230 6.03 -16.33 8.74
C LEU A 230 4.68 -15.58 8.74
N ASP A 231 4.66 -14.25 8.90
CA ASP A 231 3.44 -13.47 8.67
C ASP A 231 3.19 -13.32 7.16
N MET A 232 2.11 -13.92 6.68
CA MET A 232 1.74 -13.93 5.26
C MET A 232 1.49 -12.53 4.66
N ARG A 233 1.27 -11.51 5.49
CA ARG A 233 1.08 -10.13 5.03
C ARG A 233 2.39 -9.44 4.67
N ARG A 234 3.53 -10.00 5.09
CA ARG A 234 4.85 -9.44 4.81
C ARG A 234 5.24 -9.72 3.36
N ALA A 235 5.87 -8.75 2.70
CA ALA A 235 6.29 -8.89 1.30
C ALA A 235 7.32 -10.03 1.09
N ASP A 236 8.27 -10.19 2.02
CA ASP A 236 9.33 -11.21 1.97
C ASP A 236 8.99 -12.48 2.78
N ASN A 237 7.69 -12.76 2.95
CA ASN A 237 7.23 -13.88 3.75
C ASN A 237 7.71 -15.24 3.20
N ILE A 238 7.97 -16.18 4.10
CA ILE A 238 8.38 -17.55 3.80
C ILE A 238 7.39 -18.58 4.35
N PHE A 239 6.19 -18.14 4.74
CA PHE A 239 5.20 -18.98 5.42
C PHE A 239 4.92 -20.26 4.65
N THR A 240 4.55 -20.13 3.36
CA THR A 240 4.19 -21.29 2.53
C THR A 240 5.34 -22.28 2.42
N LEU A 241 6.56 -21.80 2.14
CA LEU A 241 7.74 -22.66 2.01
C LEU A 241 8.04 -23.41 3.33
N TYR A 242 8.06 -22.67 4.44
CA TYR A 242 8.33 -23.25 5.76
C TYR A 242 7.25 -24.27 6.16
N PHE A 243 5.98 -23.92 5.93
CA PHE A 243 4.85 -24.79 6.23
C PHE A 243 4.87 -26.07 5.38
N THR A 244 5.13 -25.97 4.08
CA THR A 244 5.23 -27.13 3.19
C THR A 244 6.34 -28.09 3.62
N ILE A 245 7.53 -27.58 3.97
CA ILE A 245 8.64 -28.41 4.44
C ILE A 245 8.27 -29.14 5.74
N GLY A 246 7.68 -28.43 6.70
CA GLY A 246 7.24 -29.02 7.96
C GLY A 246 6.12 -30.06 7.78
N LEU A 247 5.20 -29.82 6.85
CA LEU A 247 4.13 -30.75 6.52
C LEU A 247 4.67 -32.03 5.87
N ILE A 248 5.60 -31.93 4.91
CA ILE A 248 6.26 -33.09 4.29
C ILE A 248 6.98 -33.92 5.35
N PHE A 249 7.72 -33.27 6.24
CA PHE A 249 8.41 -33.93 7.34
C PHE A 249 7.41 -34.67 8.23
N THR A 250 6.34 -34.00 8.67
CA THR A 250 5.30 -34.57 9.52
C THR A 250 4.60 -35.79 8.88
N ILE A 251 4.27 -35.71 7.58
CA ILE A 251 3.69 -36.85 6.85
C ILE A 251 4.64 -38.04 6.84
N ARG A 252 5.92 -37.82 6.51
CA ARG A 252 6.93 -38.88 6.52
C ARG A 252 7.02 -39.55 7.89
N LEU A 253 6.99 -38.78 8.97
CA LEU A 253 7.03 -39.30 10.33
C LEU A 253 5.81 -40.14 10.67
N ILE A 254 4.62 -39.69 10.30
CA ILE A 254 3.38 -40.47 10.47
C ILE A 254 3.49 -41.80 9.72
N THR A 255 3.96 -41.78 8.47
CA THR A 255 4.15 -43.01 7.68
C THR A 255 5.12 -43.97 8.34
N GLU A 256 6.28 -43.49 8.82
CA GLU A 256 7.26 -44.32 9.52
C GLU A 256 6.70 -44.91 10.84
N MET A 257 5.90 -44.15 11.59
CA MET A 257 5.26 -44.62 12.82
C MET A 257 4.16 -45.68 12.59
N ILE A 258 3.38 -45.55 11.50
CA ILE A 258 2.33 -46.51 11.13
C ILE A 258 2.95 -47.82 10.62
N VAL A 259 3.97 -47.74 9.77
CA VAL A 259 4.62 -48.91 9.17
C VAL A 259 5.44 -49.69 10.20
N ASN A 260 5.98 -49.02 11.23
CA ASN A 260 6.77 -49.68 12.27
C ASN A 260 5.86 -50.23 13.40
N GLN A 261 5.32 -51.44 13.19
CA GLN A 261 4.46 -52.15 14.16
C GLN A 261 5.16 -52.45 15.50
N ASN A 262 6.50 -52.43 15.55
CA ASN A 262 7.30 -52.80 16.73
C ASN A 262 7.68 -51.64 17.67
N SER A 263 7.13 -50.43 17.48
CA SER A 263 7.43 -49.30 18.37
C SER A 263 6.77 -49.44 19.75
N MET A 264 7.51 -49.00 20.77
CA MET A 264 7.20 -49.11 22.22
C MET A 264 5.97 -48.30 22.68
N LEU A 265 5.32 -47.57 21.78
CA LEU A 265 4.08 -46.82 22.04
C LEU A 265 2.89 -47.77 21.86
N THR A 266 2.03 -47.86 22.88
CA THR A 266 0.76 -48.58 22.75
C THR A 266 -0.04 -48.04 21.56
N MET A 267 -0.84 -48.91 20.92
CA MET A 267 -1.68 -48.51 19.77
C MET A 267 -2.51 -47.26 20.08
N ASP A 268 -3.02 -47.14 21.31
CA ASP A 268 -3.77 -45.98 21.78
C ASP A 268 -2.96 -44.67 21.73
N MET A 269 -1.68 -44.69 22.12
CA MET A 269 -0.82 -43.51 22.03
C MET A 269 -0.49 -43.12 20.58
N LYS A 270 -0.38 -44.10 19.67
CA LYS A 270 -0.20 -43.83 18.23
C LYS A 270 -1.44 -43.15 17.65
N PHE A 271 -2.64 -43.60 18.03
CA PHE A 271 -3.91 -42.99 17.62
C PHE A 271 -4.09 -41.57 18.17
N ILE A 272 -3.79 -41.35 19.46
CA ILE A 272 -3.87 -40.01 20.07
C ILE A 272 -2.92 -39.03 19.37
N LEU A 273 -1.68 -39.46 19.10
CA LEU A 273 -0.69 -38.62 18.42
C LEU A 273 -1.12 -38.30 16.97
N LEU A 274 -1.63 -39.30 16.24
CA LEU A 274 -2.16 -39.11 14.89
C LEU A 274 -3.31 -38.10 14.88
N TYR A 275 -4.22 -38.19 15.87
CA TYR A 275 -5.34 -37.29 16.02
C TYR A 275 -4.89 -35.86 16.36
N MET A 276 -3.88 -35.71 17.23
CA MET A 276 -3.29 -34.41 17.53
C MET A 276 -2.61 -33.78 16.31
N ILE A 277 -1.85 -34.56 15.55
CA ILE A 277 -1.19 -34.06 14.33
C ILE A 277 -2.26 -33.67 13.28
N ALA A 278 -3.29 -34.49 13.08
CA ALA A 278 -4.41 -34.17 12.21
C ALA A 278 -5.15 -32.90 12.66
N ALA A 279 -5.40 -32.74 13.96
CA ALA A 279 -6.03 -31.55 14.53
C ALA A 279 -5.17 -30.29 14.35
N CYS A 280 -3.86 -30.38 14.56
CA CYS A 280 -2.92 -29.29 14.30
C CYS A 280 -2.86 -28.93 12.81
N LEU A 281 -2.82 -29.92 11.92
CA LEU A 281 -2.87 -29.70 10.46
C LEU A 281 -4.19 -29.06 10.04
N CYS A 282 -5.33 -29.52 10.56
CA CYS A 282 -6.64 -28.92 10.32
C CYS A 282 -6.71 -27.47 10.82
N LEU A 283 -6.21 -27.18 12.03
CA LEU A 283 -6.13 -25.82 12.55
C LEU A 283 -5.26 -24.92 11.66
N ILE A 284 -4.11 -25.41 11.21
CA ILE A 284 -3.23 -24.61 10.34
C ILE A 284 -3.84 -24.43 8.95
N ILE A 285 -4.52 -25.44 8.41
CA ILE A 285 -5.26 -25.34 7.13
C ILE A 285 -6.43 -24.36 7.24
N VAL A 286 -7.18 -24.38 8.34
CA VAL A 286 -8.29 -23.43 8.59
C VAL A 286 -7.75 -22.01 8.73
N ILE A 287 -6.63 -21.83 9.45
CA ILE A 287 -5.99 -20.51 9.58
C ILE A 287 -5.43 -20.06 8.22
N TYR A 288 -4.79 -20.94 7.46
CA TYR A 288 -4.29 -20.67 6.11
C TYR A 288 -5.44 -20.28 5.18
N LEU A 289 -6.53 -21.04 5.15
CA LEU A 289 -7.73 -20.72 4.37
C LEU A 289 -8.34 -19.40 4.83
N SER A 290 -8.42 -19.12 6.13
CA SER A 290 -8.97 -17.85 6.65
C SER A 290 -8.14 -16.64 6.21
N VAL A 291 -6.80 -16.73 6.27
CA VAL A 291 -5.88 -15.67 5.86
C VAL A 291 -5.85 -15.53 4.33
N THR A 292 -5.80 -16.66 3.61
CA THR A 292 -5.76 -16.69 2.14
C THR A 292 -7.08 -16.25 1.54
N MET A 293 -8.22 -16.61 2.12
CA MET A 293 -9.53 -16.11 1.69
C MET A 293 -9.67 -14.61 1.89
N LYS A 294 -9.16 -14.04 2.98
CA LYS A 294 -9.12 -12.57 3.15
C LYS A 294 -8.24 -11.89 2.09
N TYR A 295 -7.11 -12.50 1.75
CA TYR A 295 -6.20 -12.02 0.70
C TYR A 295 -6.82 -12.15 -0.72
N ILE A 296 -7.45 -13.29 -1.02
CA ILE A 296 -8.08 -13.61 -2.31
C ILE A 296 -9.34 -12.78 -2.51
N ILE A 297 -10.19 -12.60 -1.50
CA ILE A 297 -11.35 -11.70 -1.59
C ILE A 297 -10.86 -10.28 -1.92
N GLY A 298 -9.78 -9.81 -1.29
CA GLY A 298 -9.14 -8.55 -1.66
C GLY A 298 -8.68 -8.49 -3.12
N LYS A 299 -8.16 -9.60 -3.67
CA LYS A 299 -7.73 -9.69 -5.07
C LYS A 299 -8.86 -9.83 -6.10
N ILE A 300 -9.92 -10.59 -5.79
CA ILE A 300 -11.08 -10.79 -6.67
C ILE A 300 -11.80 -9.46 -6.94
N PHE A 301 -11.91 -8.59 -5.93
CA PHE A 301 -12.46 -7.24 -6.10
C PHE A 301 -11.54 -6.30 -6.91
N SER A 302 -10.29 -6.69 -7.20
CA SER A 302 -9.32 -5.91 -7.98
C SER A 302 -9.07 -6.42 -9.41
N GLY A 303 -9.76 -7.48 -9.85
CA GLY A 303 -9.78 -7.89 -11.26
C GLY A 303 -8.69 -8.86 -11.75
N ASP A 304 -7.69 -9.21 -10.95
CA ASP A 304 -6.58 -10.09 -11.37
C ASP A 304 -6.73 -11.53 -10.85
N VAL A 305 -7.47 -12.37 -11.57
CA VAL A 305 -7.71 -13.77 -11.19
C VAL A 305 -7.41 -14.73 -12.36
N LEU A 306 -6.20 -15.28 -12.39
CA LEU A 306 -5.97 -16.54 -13.11
C LEU A 306 -4.84 -17.39 -12.53
N ILE A 307 -3.79 -16.80 -11.96
CA ILE A 307 -2.60 -17.56 -11.55
C ILE A 307 -2.70 -18.11 -10.11
N SER A 308 -3.34 -17.38 -9.18
CA SER A 308 -3.47 -17.82 -7.78
C SER A 308 -4.49 -18.96 -7.59
N SER A 309 -5.54 -18.97 -8.40
CA SER A 309 -6.61 -19.98 -8.36
C SER A 309 -6.11 -21.36 -8.82
N VAL A 310 -5.20 -21.40 -9.80
CA VAL A 310 -4.60 -22.65 -10.29
C VAL A 310 -3.68 -23.27 -9.25
N SER A 311 -2.80 -22.49 -8.61
CA SER A 311 -1.94 -22.99 -7.51
C SER A 311 -2.76 -23.52 -6.32
N MET A 312 -3.86 -22.85 -5.99
CA MET A 312 -4.76 -23.27 -4.90
C MET A 312 -5.52 -24.56 -5.26
N LEU A 313 -6.03 -24.67 -6.49
CA LEU A 313 -6.68 -25.89 -7.00
C LEU A 313 -5.70 -27.07 -7.04
N PHE A 314 -4.44 -26.84 -7.44
CA PHE A 314 -3.40 -27.88 -7.40
C PHE A 314 -3.11 -28.32 -5.97
N THR A 315 -3.00 -27.38 -5.02
CA THR A 315 -2.74 -27.70 -3.61
C THR A 315 -3.91 -28.47 -2.99
N ILE A 316 -5.15 -28.03 -3.23
CA ILE A 316 -6.37 -28.71 -2.79
C ILE A 316 -6.49 -30.10 -3.45
N TYR A 317 -6.18 -30.22 -4.75
CA TYR A 317 -6.18 -31.50 -5.46
C TYR A 317 -5.16 -32.48 -4.87
N PHE A 318 -3.93 -32.03 -4.58
CA PHE A 318 -2.92 -32.87 -3.96
C PHE A 318 -3.27 -33.27 -2.52
N ILE A 319 -3.87 -32.35 -1.74
CA ILE A 319 -4.37 -32.64 -0.39
C ILE A 319 -5.51 -33.65 -0.44
N ALA A 320 -6.50 -33.45 -1.33
CA ALA A 320 -7.63 -34.37 -1.49
C ALA A 320 -7.17 -35.76 -1.97
N LYS A 321 -6.22 -35.81 -2.90
CA LYS A 321 -5.63 -37.07 -3.38
C LYS A 321 -4.82 -37.79 -2.30
N ALA A 322 -4.09 -37.06 -1.46
CA ALA A 322 -3.40 -37.63 -0.30
C ALA A 322 -4.41 -38.16 0.73
N PHE A 323 -5.49 -37.43 0.99
CA PHE A 323 -6.55 -37.84 1.92
C PHE A 323 -7.32 -39.07 1.42
N MET A 324 -7.64 -39.15 0.12
CA MET A 324 -8.30 -40.32 -0.45
C MET A 324 -7.39 -41.57 -0.44
N ARG A 325 -6.09 -41.41 -0.68
CA ARG A 325 -5.12 -42.51 -0.51
C ARG A 325 -5.01 -42.97 0.93
N PHE A 326 -5.06 -42.04 1.88
CA PHE A 326 -5.05 -42.35 3.30
C PHE A 326 -6.34 -43.08 3.75
N ALA A 327 -7.51 -42.62 3.29
CA ALA A 327 -8.79 -43.27 3.57
C ALA A 327 -8.88 -44.69 2.96
N SER A 328 -8.37 -44.87 1.73
CA SER A 328 -8.29 -46.18 1.08
C SER A 328 -7.37 -47.17 1.81
N MET A 329 -6.36 -46.67 2.55
CA MET A 329 -5.42 -47.50 3.32
C MET A 329 -5.97 -47.87 4.71
N ILE A 330 -6.99 -47.17 5.19
CA ILE A 330 -7.71 -47.46 6.44
C ILE A 330 -8.87 -48.44 6.21
N MET A 331 -9.42 -48.46 4.99
CA MET A 331 -10.55 -49.31 4.60
C MET A 331 -10.19 -50.68 4.01
N SER A 332 -8.90 -50.99 3.83
CA SER A 332 -8.39 -52.36 3.57
C SER A 332 -7.65 -52.87 4.78
#